data_AF-A0A9Q4B7F1-F1
#
_entry.id   AF-A0A9Q4B7F1-F1
#
_cell.length_a   1.000
_cell.length_b   1.000
_cell.length_c   1.000
_cell.angle_alpha   90.00
_cell.angle_beta   90.00
_cell.angle_gamma   90.00
#
_symmetry.space_group_name_H-M   'P 1'
#
loop_
_entity.id
_entity.type
_entity.pdbx_description
1 polymer ?
#
loop_
_entity_poly.entity_id
_entity_poly.type
_entity_poly.pdbx_seq_one_letter_code
_entity_poly.pdbx_strand_id
1 'polypeptide(L)'
;MFEISQLNLINQLLAGYEISSQVKSLLKQKYVNVEATLVRAKKLREIEKAGQIVILQDPITEQLEDLAYLFSPFILANLNQKVIYHTVKNKQSLSILSRYYQANHNNLSFNFDELLDSLGLSLQLNDEEMTTEDSFYLNLINSLCNSKVSRIICITRLNVNLELIDFIAYFLHVQIQVIALEQQSEYLDINKINMLQLLFKNKNDEYIQLCTKFSKINAKLLKILNLYSFDQAQLLIDDMFYSEHIFEKLSVYGEYMQTKIQYH
;
A
#
# COMPACT_ATOMS: atom_id res chain seq x y z
N MET A 1 -0.36 11.76 -23.45
CA MET A 1 -1.17 12.90 -22.99
C MET A 1 -2.61 12.46 -23.10
N PHE A 2 -3.45 12.79 -22.12
CA PHE A 2 -4.87 12.45 -22.14
C PHE A 2 -5.60 13.43 -23.05
N GLU A 3 -6.63 12.99 -23.79
CA GLU A 3 -7.50 13.88 -24.56
C GLU A 3 -8.51 14.55 -23.63
N ILE A 4 -8.94 13.86 -22.57
CA ILE A 4 -9.82 14.40 -21.53
C ILE A 4 -9.04 15.36 -20.62
N SER A 5 -9.49 16.62 -20.56
CA SER A 5 -8.82 17.68 -19.80
C SER A 5 -8.70 17.39 -18.31
N GLN A 6 -9.72 16.77 -17.69
CA GLN A 6 -9.68 16.38 -16.27
C GLN A 6 -8.58 15.36 -15.98
N LEU A 7 -8.32 14.44 -16.91
CA LEU A 7 -7.29 13.41 -16.74
C LEU A 7 -5.88 13.98 -16.97
N ASN A 8 -5.74 15.05 -17.77
CA ASN A 8 -4.44 15.71 -17.92
C ASN A 8 -3.91 16.31 -16.61
N LEU A 9 -4.79 16.62 -15.65
CA LEU A 9 -4.42 17.08 -14.32
C LEU A 9 -3.61 16.03 -13.54
N ILE A 10 -3.72 14.74 -13.89
CA ILE A 10 -2.90 13.69 -13.28
C ILE A 10 -1.41 14.01 -13.47
N ASN A 11 -1.00 14.57 -14.61
CA ASN A 11 0.41 14.91 -14.86
C ASN A 11 0.94 16.07 -14.00
N GLN A 12 0.07 16.75 -13.24
CA GLN A 12 0.38 17.93 -12.45
C GLN A 12 0.30 17.67 -10.94
N LEU A 13 0.09 16.40 -10.54
CA LEU A 13 -0.06 16.02 -9.13
C LEU A 13 1.20 16.27 -8.32
N LEU A 14 2.38 16.11 -8.93
CA LEU A 14 3.67 16.34 -8.27
C LEU A 14 4.32 17.60 -8.84
N ALA A 15 4.59 18.57 -7.97
CA ALA A 15 5.15 19.85 -8.39
C ALA A 15 6.55 19.67 -9.02
N GLY A 16 6.69 20.05 -10.29
CA GLY A 16 7.96 19.95 -11.03
C GLY A 16 8.27 18.57 -11.61
N TYR A 17 7.34 17.61 -11.51
CA TYR A 17 7.54 16.24 -12.00
C TYR A 17 6.45 15.83 -12.98
N GLU A 18 6.88 15.55 -14.21
CA GLU A 18 6.03 14.95 -15.23
C GLU A 18 6.18 13.42 -15.24
N ILE A 19 5.14 12.74 -15.70
CA ILE A 19 5.18 11.29 -15.91
C ILE A 19 6.28 10.95 -16.93
N SER A 20 7.26 10.15 -16.51
CA SER A 20 8.38 9.75 -17.36
C SER A 20 7.97 8.91 -18.58
N SER A 21 8.88 8.77 -19.54
CA SER A 21 8.71 7.89 -20.69
C SER A 21 8.63 6.41 -20.29
N GLN A 22 9.35 6.01 -19.23
CA GLN A 22 9.32 4.66 -18.68
C GLN A 22 7.92 4.32 -18.16
N VAL A 23 7.34 5.18 -17.31
CA VAL A 23 5.98 4.98 -16.79
C VAL A 23 4.95 4.94 -17.92
N LYS A 24 5.06 5.87 -18.89
CA LYS A 24 4.19 5.87 -20.08
C LYS A 24 4.30 4.56 -20.87
N SER A 25 5.50 3.99 -21.00
CA SER A 25 5.72 2.71 -21.69
C SER A 25 5.07 1.55 -20.93
N LEU A 26 5.30 1.44 -19.62
CA LEU A 26 4.72 0.39 -18.77
C LEU A 26 3.18 0.42 -18.78
N LEU A 27 2.60 1.61 -18.72
CA LEU A 27 1.14 1.77 -18.80
C LEU A 27 0.59 1.35 -20.18
N LYS A 28 1.29 1.64 -21.28
CA LYS A 28 0.89 1.21 -22.63
C LYS A 28 1.04 -0.31 -22.84
N GLN A 29 2.02 -0.94 -22.19
CA GLN A 29 2.16 -2.40 -22.22
C GLN A 29 0.99 -3.08 -21.50
N LYS A 30 0.52 -2.50 -20.39
CA LYS A 30 -0.58 -3.06 -19.60
C LYS A 30 -1.97 -2.72 -20.16
N TYR A 31 -2.17 -1.52 -20.68
CA TYR A 31 -3.46 -1.04 -21.18
C TYR A 31 -3.36 -0.63 -22.64
N VAL A 32 -4.25 -1.20 -23.46
CA VAL A 32 -4.41 -0.80 -24.87
C VAL A 32 -4.71 0.70 -24.97
N ASN A 33 -5.56 1.22 -24.09
CA ASN A 33 -5.82 2.65 -23.95
C ASN A 33 -6.10 2.99 -22.48
N VAL A 34 -5.14 3.67 -21.83
CA VAL A 34 -5.22 4.08 -20.42
C VAL A 34 -6.43 4.99 -20.16
N GLU A 35 -6.67 5.96 -21.06
CA GLU A 35 -7.79 6.90 -20.92
C GLU A 35 -9.14 6.18 -20.93
N ALA A 36 -9.36 5.35 -21.93
CA ALA A 36 -10.60 4.57 -22.04
C ALA A 36 -10.78 3.64 -20.83
N THR A 37 -9.69 3.11 -20.28
CA THR A 37 -9.71 2.25 -19.08
C THR A 37 -10.10 3.06 -17.84
N LEU A 38 -9.56 4.26 -17.65
CA LEU A 38 -9.94 5.16 -16.55
C LEU A 38 -11.43 5.52 -16.61
N VAL A 39 -11.93 5.88 -17.79
CA VAL A 39 -13.35 6.24 -17.98
C VAL A 39 -14.26 5.02 -17.75
N ARG A 40 -13.84 3.83 -18.19
CA ARG A 40 -14.57 2.59 -17.92
C ARG A 40 -14.59 2.30 -16.42
N ALA A 41 -13.44 2.39 -15.74
CA ALA A 41 -13.34 2.15 -14.31
C ALA A 41 -14.24 3.10 -13.51
N LYS A 42 -14.25 4.39 -13.87
CA LYS A 42 -15.18 5.38 -13.31
C LYS A 42 -16.64 4.91 -13.38
N LYS A 43 -17.11 4.51 -14.57
CA LYS A 43 -18.50 4.05 -14.75
C LYS A 43 -18.80 2.79 -13.95
N LEU A 44 -17.86 1.85 -13.92
CA LEU A 44 -18.04 0.58 -13.22
C LEU A 44 -18.09 0.78 -11.69
N ARG A 45 -17.35 1.73 -11.12
CA ARG A 45 -17.42 2.05 -9.68
C ARG A 45 -18.80 2.51 -9.21
N GLU A 46 -19.61 3.11 -10.09
CA GLU A 46 -20.98 3.52 -9.76
C GLU A 46 -21.96 2.35 -9.76
N ILE A 47 -21.65 1.29 -10.52
CA ILE A 47 -22.55 0.17 -10.77
C ILE A 47 -22.21 -1.02 -9.88
N GLU A 48 -20.92 -1.26 -9.65
CA GLU A 48 -20.38 -2.39 -8.90
C GLU A 48 -20.16 -2.02 -7.41
N LYS A 49 -20.24 -3.01 -6.52
CA LYS A 49 -19.80 -2.84 -5.11
C LYS A 49 -18.28 -2.76 -5.05
N ALA A 50 -17.71 -1.64 -5.49
CA ALA A 50 -16.30 -1.33 -5.28
C ALA A 50 -16.02 -1.30 -3.77
N GLY A 51 -14.93 -1.95 -3.36
CA GLY A 51 -14.62 -2.12 -1.94
C GLY A 51 -13.14 -2.44 -1.65
N GLN A 52 -12.31 -2.52 -2.69
CA GLN A 52 -10.87 -2.68 -2.50
C GLN A 52 -10.25 -1.35 -2.06
N ILE A 53 -9.26 -1.45 -1.17
CA ILE A 53 -8.43 -0.36 -0.69
C ILE A 53 -7.04 -0.55 -1.28
N VAL A 54 -6.46 0.50 -1.86
CA VAL A 54 -5.06 0.50 -2.26
C VAL A 54 -4.25 1.35 -1.29
N ILE A 55 -3.09 0.86 -0.87
CA ILE A 55 -2.07 1.65 -0.18
C ILE A 55 -0.88 1.81 -1.12
N LEU A 56 -0.50 3.06 -1.37
CA LEU A 56 0.68 3.45 -2.12
C LEU A 56 1.68 4.04 -1.13
N GLN A 57 2.66 3.25 -0.72
CA GLN A 57 3.68 3.70 0.23
C GLN A 57 5.01 3.95 -0.48
N ASP A 58 5.66 5.05 -0.09
CA ASP A 58 7.06 5.34 -0.44
C ASP A 58 8.00 4.15 -0.10
N PRO A 59 9.24 4.15 -0.62
CA PRO A 59 10.25 3.16 -0.25
C PRO A 59 10.43 3.07 1.28
N ILE A 60 10.54 1.86 1.79
CA ILE A 60 10.75 1.64 3.23
C ILE A 60 12.15 2.10 3.61
N THR A 61 12.27 3.07 4.50
CA THR A 61 13.56 3.49 5.07
C THR A 61 13.67 3.06 6.53
N GLU A 62 14.76 3.45 7.20
CA GLU A 62 14.93 3.23 8.64
C GLU A 62 14.04 4.14 9.49
N GLN A 63 13.24 5.02 8.89
CA GLN A 63 12.26 5.82 9.64
C GLN A 63 11.16 4.94 10.22
N LEU A 64 10.83 5.18 11.49
CA LEU A 64 9.85 4.40 12.23
C LEU A 64 8.48 4.32 11.53
N GLU A 65 8.02 5.42 10.94
CA GLU A 65 6.72 5.47 10.25
C GLU A 65 6.65 4.57 9.03
N ASP A 66 7.73 4.47 8.24
CA ASP A 66 7.75 3.59 7.08
C ASP A 66 7.52 2.14 7.50
N LEU A 67 8.26 1.73 8.52
CA LEU A 67 8.16 0.37 9.02
C LEU A 67 6.82 0.10 9.69
N ALA A 68 6.26 1.07 10.43
CA ALA A 68 4.94 0.94 11.01
C ALA A 68 3.88 0.71 9.91
N TYR A 69 3.91 1.50 8.82
CA TYR A 69 2.96 1.38 7.71
C TYR A 69 3.18 0.13 6.85
N LEU A 70 4.38 -0.47 6.86
CA LEU A 70 4.62 -1.77 6.22
C LEU A 70 3.67 -2.87 6.75
N PHE A 71 3.19 -2.74 8.01
CA PHE A 71 2.25 -3.68 8.61
C PHE A 71 0.76 -3.35 8.34
N SER A 72 0.46 -2.16 7.82
CA SER A 72 -0.91 -1.73 7.47
C SER A 72 -1.71 -2.72 6.61
N PRO A 73 -1.15 -3.30 5.52
CA PRO A 73 -1.86 -4.31 4.75
C PRO A 73 -2.41 -5.47 5.58
N PHE A 74 -1.61 -5.98 6.52
CA PHE A 74 -2.00 -7.12 7.36
C PHE A 74 -3.05 -6.73 8.41
N ILE A 75 -2.90 -5.54 8.99
CA ILE A 75 -3.89 -4.97 9.91
C ILE A 75 -5.25 -4.86 9.20
N LEU A 76 -5.30 -4.25 8.03
CA LEU A 76 -6.55 -4.09 7.29
C LEU A 76 -7.13 -5.43 6.82
N ALA A 77 -6.28 -6.38 6.39
CA ALA A 77 -6.73 -7.70 5.98
C ALA A 77 -7.28 -8.53 7.18
N ASN A 78 -6.78 -8.31 8.40
CA ASN A 78 -7.36 -8.85 9.63
C ASN A 78 -8.72 -8.21 9.97
N LEU A 79 -8.97 -6.99 9.51
CA LEU A 79 -10.27 -6.31 9.58
C LEU A 79 -11.19 -6.63 8.40
N ASN A 80 -10.92 -7.73 7.69
CA ASN A 80 -11.67 -8.19 6.52
C ASN A 80 -11.75 -7.17 5.38
N GLN A 81 -10.81 -6.24 5.29
CA GLN A 81 -10.69 -5.34 4.14
C GLN A 81 -9.88 -6.02 3.04
N LYS A 82 -10.28 -5.83 1.78
CA LYS A 82 -9.48 -6.26 0.62
C LYS A 82 -8.45 -5.20 0.29
N VAL A 83 -7.17 -5.50 0.48
CA VAL A 83 -6.10 -4.50 0.37
C VAL A 83 -5.07 -4.88 -0.69
N ILE A 84 -4.77 -3.93 -1.57
CA ILE A 84 -3.62 -3.98 -2.46
C ILE A 84 -2.58 -3.01 -1.89
N TYR A 85 -1.38 -3.49 -1.62
CA TYR A 85 -0.31 -2.70 -1.05
C TYR A 85 0.85 -2.62 -2.03
N HIS A 86 1.22 -1.39 -2.37
CA HIS A 86 2.36 -1.08 -3.23
C HIS A 86 3.45 -0.37 -2.43
N THR A 87 4.68 -0.84 -2.59
CA THR A 87 5.90 -0.12 -2.21
C THR A 87 7.04 -0.52 -3.14
N VAL A 88 8.23 0.01 -2.93
CA VAL A 88 9.43 -0.38 -3.67
C VAL A 88 10.05 -1.62 -3.00
N LYS A 89 10.40 -2.61 -3.81
CA LYS A 89 11.29 -3.69 -3.40
C LYS A 89 12.59 -3.01 -3.01
N ASN A 90 13.04 -3.04 -1.77
CA ASN A 90 14.32 -2.49 -1.38
C ASN A 90 14.89 -3.32 -0.23
N LYS A 91 16.16 -3.10 0.13
CA LYS A 91 16.82 -3.85 1.21
C LYS A 91 15.97 -3.90 2.50
N GLN A 92 15.38 -2.77 2.87
CA GLN A 92 14.58 -2.61 4.08
C GLN A 92 13.27 -3.43 4.02
N SER A 93 12.47 -3.27 2.96
CA SER A 93 11.21 -4.03 2.82
C SER A 93 11.48 -5.54 2.73
N LEU A 94 12.53 -5.94 2.01
CA LEU A 94 12.94 -7.34 1.90
C LEU A 94 13.48 -7.91 3.22
N SER A 95 14.13 -7.11 4.07
CA SER A 95 14.65 -7.59 5.36
C SER A 95 13.57 -8.07 6.32
N ILE A 96 12.32 -7.62 6.12
CA ILE A 96 11.14 -8.04 6.87
C ILE A 96 10.36 -9.10 6.07
N LEU A 97 9.94 -8.78 4.85
CA LEU A 97 9.04 -9.64 4.07
C LEU A 97 9.70 -10.96 3.65
N SER A 98 10.99 -10.95 3.30
CA SER A 98 11.71 -12.14 2.85
C SER A 98 11.97 -13.18 3.96
N ARG A 99 11.65 -12.85 5.23
CA ARG A 99 11.69 -13.83 6.33
C ARG A 99 10.55 -14.84 6.25
N TYR A 100 9.51 -14.56 5.45
CA TYR A 100 8.27 -15.32 5.43
C TYR A 100 7.94 -15.92 4.06
N TYR A 101 8.44 -15.33 2.98
CA TYR A 101 8.33 -15.88 1.63
C TYR A 101 9.44 -15.33 0.73
N GLN A 102 9.57 -15.86 -0.48
CA GLN A 102 10.51 -15.38 -1.49
C GLN A 102 10.07 -14.03 -2.11
N ALA A 103 10.05 -12.96 -1.29
CA ALA A 103 9.56 -11.63 -1.67
C ALA A 103 10.38 -10.93 -2.76
N ASN A 104 11.58 -11.44 -3.04
CA ASN A 104 12.44 -10.97 -4.11
C ASN A 104 12.10 -11.57 -5.49
N HIS A 105 11.30 -12.63 -5.58
CA HIS A 105 10.91 -13.20 -6.87
C HIS A 105 9.88 -12.31 -7.56
N ASN A 106 10.08 -12.05 -8.85
CA ASN A 106 9.14 -11.26 -9.64
C ASN A 106 7.86 -12.09 -9.87
N ASN A 107 6.76 -11.63 -9.27
CA ASN A 107 5.42 -12.25 -9.21
C ASN A 107 4.69 -12.35 -10.57
N LEU A 108 5.42 -12.61 -11.66
CA LEU A 108 4.99 -12.37 -13.04
C LEU A 108 3.82 -13.25 -13.53
N SER A 109 3.34 -14.22 -12.72
CA SER A 109 2.24 -15.11 -13.09
C SER A 109 1.08 -15.17 -12.08
N PHE A 110 1.10 -14.39 -10.99
CA PHE A 110 0.01 -14.48 -10.01
C PHE A 110 -1.28 -13.81 -10.48
N ASN A 111 -2.38 -14.54 -10.36
CA ASN A 111 -3.71 -13.96 -10.44
C ASN A 111 -3.98 -13.16 -9.16
N PHE A 112 -3.69 -11.85 -9.20
CA PHE A 112 -3.86 -10.96 -8.05
C PHE A 112 -5.32 -10.84 -7.60
N ASP A 113 -6.29 -11.06 -8.49
CA ASP A 113 -7.71 -11.11 -8.10
C ASP A 113 -8.00 -12.34 -7.24
N GLU A 114 -7.51 -13.53 -7.63
CA GLU A 114 -7.62 -14.76 -6.84
C GLU A 114 -6.94 -14.62 -5.47
N LEU A 115 -5.78 -13.96 -5.45
CA LEU A 115 -5.05 -13.67 -4.22
C LEU A 115 -5.87 -12.78 -3.26
N LEU A 116 -6.39 -11.67 -3.77
CA LEU A 116 -7.23 -10.76 -2.99
C LEU A 116 -8.51 -11.42 -2.51
N ASP A 117 -9.12 -12.29 -3.33
CA ASP A 117 -10.32 -13.01 -2.96
C ASP A 117 -10.04 -14.08 -1.88
N SER A 118 -8.88 -14.73 -1.93
CA SER A 118 -8.51 -15.80 -0.99
C SER A 118 -7.97 -15.27 0.34
N LEU A 119 -7.14 -14.22 0.30
CA LEU A 119 -6.39 -13.75 1.47
C LEU A 119 -6.85 -12.37 1.96
N GLY A 120 -7.60 -11.63 1.15
CA GLY A 120 -7.91 -10.23 1.41
C GLY A 120 -6.70 -9.30 1.21
N LEU A 121 -5.58 -9.81 0.70
CA LEU A 121 -4.32 -9.06 0.64
C LEU A 121 -3.53 -9.35 -0.64
N SER A 122 -2.99 -8.31 -1.25
CA SER A 122 -1.98 -8.40 -2.32
C SER A 122 -0.82 -7.45 -2.04
N LEU A 123 0.39 -7.99 -1.91
CA LEU A 123 1.62 -7.20 -1.82
C LEU A 123 2.28 -7.12 -3.20
N GLN A 124 2.53 -5.91 -3.67
CA GLN A 124 3.15 -5.63 -4.96
C GLN A 124 4.37 -4.74 -4.74
N LEU A 125 5.56 -5.31 -4.95
CA LEU A 125 6.83 -4.59 -4.79
C LEU A 125 7.33 -4.17 -6.16
N ASN A 126 7.43 -2.87 -6.39
CA ASN A 126 7.98 -2.29 -7.61
C ASN A 126 9.51 -2.46 -7.67
N ASP A 127 10.07 -2.37 -8.87
CA ASP A 127 11.52 -2.51 -9.07
C ASP A 127 12.31 -1.38 -8.36
N GLU A 128 13.51 -1.71 -7.88
CA GLU A 128 14.44 -0.76 -7.21
C GLU A 128 14.88 0.37 -8.14
N GLU A 129 14.88 0.12 -9.44
CA GLU A 129 15.38 1.05 -10.45
C GLU A 129 14.42 2.23 -10.74
N MET A 130 13.16 2.16 -10.30
CA MET A 130 12.20 3.24 -10.49
C MET A 130 12.37 4.35 -9.45
N THR A 131 12.29 5.61 -9.89
CA THR A 131 12.24 6.74 -8.95
C THR A 131 10.95 6.71 -8.11
N THR A 132 10.94 7.42 -6.99
CA THR A 132 9.78 7.46 -6.09
C THR A 132 8.57 8.09 -6.81
N GLU A 133 8.80 9.13 -7.61
CA GLU A 133 7.78 9.81 -8.40
C GLU A 133 7.21 8.92 -9.51
N ASP A 134 8.07 8.17 -10.19
CA ASP A 134 7.63 7.24 -11.23
C ASP A 134 6.82 6.07 -10.64
N SER A 135 7.27 5.54 -9.50
CA SER A 135 6.55 4.50 -8.75
C SER A 135 5.18 5.01 -8.29
N PHE A 136 5.11 6.24 -7.76
CA PHE A 136 3.87 6.89 -7.37
C PHE A 136 2.89 7.00 -8.55
N TYR A 137 3.33 7.58 -9.68
CA TYR A 137 2.46 7.75 -10.85
C TYR A 137 2.00 6.42 -11.44
N LEU A 138 2.92 5.45 -11.57
CA LEU A 138 2.59 4.13 -12.11
C LEU A 138 1.52 3.46 -11.26
N ASN A 139 1.69 3.42 -9.94
CA ASN A 139 0.77 2.72 -9.06
C ASN A 139 -0.56 3.46 -8.90
N LEU A 140 -0.54 4.79 -8.85
CA LEU A 140 -1.74 5.61 -8.80
C LEU A 140 -2.60 5.36 -10.06
N ILE A 141 -2.02 5.47 -11.25
CA ILE A 141 -2.77 5.26 -12.49
C ILE A 141 -3.26 3.81 -12.60
N ASN A 142 -2.46 2.83 -12.20
CA ASN A 142 -2.89 1.44 -12.14
C ASN A 142 -4.10 1.23 -11.23
N SER A 143 -4.12 1.90 -10.08
CA SER A 143 -5.21 1.84 -9.10
C SER A 143 -6.47 2.53 -9.63
N LEU A 144 -6.31 3.69 -10.27
CA LEU A 144 -7.39 4.42 -10.92
C LEU A 144 -8.00 3.66 -12.11
N CYS A 145 -7.23 2.79 -12.78
CA CYS A 145 -7.73 1.89 -13.83
C CYS A 145 -8.47 0.67 -13.29
N ASN A 146 -8.35 0.33 -12.01
CA ASN A 146 -9.05 -0.81 -11.42
C ASN A 146 -10.44 -0.39 -10.89
N SER A 147 -11.51 -0.90 -11.49
CA SER A 147 -12.89 -0.55 -11.12
C SER A 147 -13.30 -1.04 -9.73
N LYS A 148 -12.65 -2.07 -9.18
CA LYS A 148 -12.97 -2.61 -7.85
C LYS A 148 -12.40 -1.74 -6.71
N VAL A 149 -11.47 -0.84 -7.03
CA VAL A 149 -10.84 0.08 -6.08
C VAL A 149 -11.80 1.22 -5.76
N SER A 150 -12.14 1.32 -4.47
CA SER A 150 -12.99 2.39 -3.93
C SER A 150 -12.19 3.46 -3.19
N ARG A 151 -11.00 3.09 -2.68
CA ARG A 151 -10.14 3.97 -1.88
C ARG A 151 -8.68 3.78 -2.21
N ILE A 152 -7.92 4.87 -2.26
CA ILE A 152 -6.47 4.90 -2.43
C ILE A 152 -5.87 5.75 -1.32
N ILE A 153 -4.93 5.18 -0.57
CA ILE A 153 -4.18 5.89 0.46
C ILE A 153 -2.74 6.06 0.00
N CYS A 154 -2.31 7.30 -0.19
CA CYS A 154 -0.93 7.64 -0.56
C CYS A 154 -0.15 7.98 0.71
N ILE A 155 0.77 7.12 1.13
CA ILE A 155 1.65 7.33 2.28
C ILE A 155 3.02 7.76 1.73
N THR A 156 3.27 9.08 1.69
CA THR A 156 4.37 9.61 0.87
C THR A 156 4.97 10.89 1.43
N ARG A 157 6.25 11.09 1.11
CA ARG A 157 7.02 12.33 1.34
C ARG A 157 6.90 13.29 0.15
N LEU A 158 6.32 12.84 -0.95
CA LEU A 158 6.15 13.66 -2.14
C LEU A 158 5.18 14.81 -1.87
N ASN A 159 5.49 15.98 -2.43
CA ASN A 159 4.62 17.15 -2.36
C ASN A 159 3.46 16.99 -3.36
N VAL A 160 2.46 16.22 -2.96
CA VAL A 160 1.25 15.96 -3.75
C VAL A 160 0.32 17.17 -3.68
N ASN A 161 -0.11 17.67 -4.84
CA ASN A 161 -1.13 18.71 -4.92
C ASN A 161 -2.49 18.17 -4.48
N LEU A 162 -2.89 18.50 -3.25
CA LEU A 162 -4.11 17.99 -2.61
C LEU A 162 -5.39 18.48 -3.31
N GLU A 163 -5.41 19.70 -3.85
CA GLU A 163 -6.58 20.21 -4.56
C GLU A 163 -6.81 19.43 -5.87
N LEU A 164 -5.74 19.16 -6.61
CA LEU A 164 -5.82 18.38 -7.84
C LEU A 164 -6.17 16.91 -7.58
N ILE A 165 -5.61 16.31 -6.53
CA ILE A 165 -5.92 14.90 -6.21
C ILE A 165 -7.37 14.74 -5.79
N ASP A 166 -7.94 15.68 -5.02
CA ASP A 166 -9.36 15.68 -4.65
C ASP A 166 -10.27 15.87 -5.86
N PHE A 167 -9.90 16.75 -6.79
CA PHE A 167 -10.63 16.92 -8.05
C PHE A 167 -10.63 15.64 -8.89
N ILE A 168 -9.48 14.98 -9.02
CA ILE A 168 -9.34 13.71 -9.77
C ILE A 168 -10.13 12.60 -9.07
N ALA A 169 -10.05 12.51 -7.74
CA ALA A 169 -10.77 11.55 -6.92
C ALA A 169 -12.29 11.67 -7.15
N TYR A 170 -12.81 12.91 -7.04
CA TYR A 170 -14.20 13.21 -7.32
C TYR A 170 -14.58 12.84 -8.76
N PHE A 171 -13.77 13.25 -9.75
CA PHE A 171 -14.05 12.95 -11.15
C PHE A 171 -14.11 11.45 -11.45
N LEU A 172 -13.27 10.63 -10.80
CA LEU A 172 -13.15 9.19 -11.05
C LEU A 172 -13.98 8.31 -10.11
N HIS A 173 -14.79 8.91 -9.24
CA HIS A 173 -15.63 8.24 -8.25
C HIS A 173 -14.85 7.29 -7.35
N VAL A 174 -13.71 7.76 -6.86
CA VAL A 174 -12.81 7.03 -5.95
C VAL A 174 -12.41 7.97 -4.82
N GLN A 175 -12.21 7.47 -3.61
CA GLN A 175 -11.67 8.28 -2.52
C GLN A 175 -10.15 8.19 -2.55
N ILE A 176 -9.46 9.33 -2.50
CA ILE A 176 -8.00 9.37 -2.42
C ILE A 176 -7.62 10.22 -1.23
N GLN A 177 -6.76 9.70 -0.36
CA GLN A 177 -6.30 10.40 0.84
C GLN A 177 -4.78 10.31 0.92
N VAL A 178 -4.14 11.41 1.30
CA VAL A 178 -2.69 11.50 1.43
C VAL A 178 -2.31 11.53 2.91
N ILE A 179 -1.45 10.61 3.32
CA ILE A 179 -0.74 10.64 4.59
C ILE A 179 0.67 11.16 4.27
N ALA A 180 0.90 12.44 4.56
CA ALA A 180 2.22 13.03 4.43
C ALA A 180 3.16 12.41 5.48
N LEU A 181 4.26 11.84 5.01
CA LEU A 181 5.34 11.39 5.88
C LEU A 181 6.23 12.59 6.21
N GLU A 182 6.30 12.91 7.50
CA GLU A 182 7.18 13.98 7.98
C GLU A 182 8.62 13.46 8.06
N GLN A 183 9.60 14.34 7.90
CA GLN A 183 10.98 14.02 8.25
C GLN A 183 11.11 13.92 9.77
N GLN A 184 10.68 12.80 10.34
CA GLN A 184 10.84 12.51 11.76
C GLN A 184 12.26 12.01 12.05
N SER A 185 12.71 12.30 13.28
CA SER A 185 14.05 11.98 13.77
C SER A 185 14.17 10.58 14.39
N GLU A 186 13.09 9.81 14.46
CA GLU A 186 13.13 8.48 15.06
C GLU A 186 13.43 7.42 14.01
N TYR A 187 14.64 6.87 14.11
CA TYR A 187 15.18 5.84 13.23
C TYR A 187 15.29 4.52 13.99
N LEU A 188 15.01 3.42 13.30
CA LEU A 188 15.12 2.07 13.80
C LEU A 188 15.97 1.25 12.83
N ASP A 189 17.02 0.60 13.36
CA ASP A 189 17.81 -0.34 12.58
C ASP A 189 16.98 -1.61 12.34
N ILE A 190 16.38 -1.69 11.15
CA ILE A 190 15.46 -2.76 10.77
C ILE A 190 16.09 -4.15 10.90
N ASN A 191 17.41 -4.25 10.71
CA ASN A 191 18.12 -5.53 10.81
C ASN A 191 18.21 -6.02 12.26
N LYS A 192 18.10 -5.13 13.25
CA LYS A 192 18.13 -5.47 14.68
C LYS A 192 16.75 -5.79 15.25
N ILE A 193 15.69 -5.64 14.45
CA ILE A 193 14.34 -5.93 14.91
C ILE A 193 14.16 -7.44 15.08
N ASN A 194 13.90 -7.81 16.32
CA ASN A 194 13.48 -9.14 16.71
C ASN A 194 11.99 -9.31 16.41
N MET A 195 11.70 -9.93 15.28
CA MET A 195 10.33 -10.16 14.82
C MET A 195 9.50 -11.05 15.76
N LEU A 196 10.14 -11.92 16.54
CA LEU A 196 9.43 -12.72 17.55
C LEU A 196 8.92 -11.80 18.67
N GLN A 197 9.78 -10.92 19.19
CA GLN A 197 9.34 -9.93 20.19
C GLN A 197 8.33 -8.95 19.61
N LEU A 198 8.47 -8.54 18.34
CA LEU A 198 7.54 -7.60 17.71
C LEU A 198 6.15 -8.21 17.49
N LEU A 199 6.03 -9.47 17.07
CA LEU A 199 4.76 -10.03 16.62
C LEU A 199 4.14 -11.10 17.54
N PHE A 200 4.82 -11.54 18.61
CA PHE A 200 4.30 -12.54 19.55
C PHE A 200 4.01 -11.96 20.94
N LYS A 201 3.26 -12.71 21.75
CA LYS A 201 2.79 -12.29 23.08
C LYS A 201 3.89 -11.86 24.05
N ASN A 202 5.03 -12.57 24.04
CA ASN A 202 6.11 -12.33 25.00
C ASN A 202 7.02 -11.18 24.53
N LYS A 203 6.84 -10.00 25.13
CA LYS A 203 7.58 -8.77 24.80
C LYS A 203 8.32 -8.23 26.03
N ASN A 204 9.52 -7.70 25.81
CA ASN A 204 10.20 -6.84 26.78
C ASN A 204 9.66 -5.39 26.67
N ASP A 205 10.08 -4.52 27.59
CA ASP A 205 9.61 -3.12 27.64
C ASP A 205 9.88 -2.33 26.34
N GLU A 206 10.99 -2.63 25.66
CA GLU A 206 11.34 -1.99 24.38
C GLU A 206 10.30 -2.32 23.30
N TYR A 207 9.93 -3.60 23.13
CA TYR A 207 8.96 -4.02 22.13
C TYR A 207 7.52 -3.65 22.51
N ILE A 208 7.19 -3.56 23.80
CA ILE A 208 5.92 -2.99 24.28
C ILE A 208 5.77 -1.54 23.79
N GLN A 209 6.81 -0.72 23.98
CA GLN A 209 6.82 0.67 23.54
C GLN A 209 6.80 0.78 22.01
N LEU A 210 7.53 -0.09 21.31
CA LEU A 210 7.55 -0.12 19.85
C LEU A 210 6.17 -0.46 19.27
N CYS A 211 5.49 -1.48 19.80
CA CYS A 211 4.12 -1.82 19.42
C CYS A 211 3.18 -0.63 19.66
N THR A 212 3.25 0.02 20.82
CA THR A 212 2.43 1.21 21.11
C THR A 212 2.64 2.32 20.06
N LYS A 213 3.88 2.56 19.62
CA LYS A 213 4.19 3.54 18.57
C LYS A 213 3.61 3.10 17.22
N PHE A 214 3.81 1.85 16.83
CA PHE A 214 3.25 1.30 15.58
C PHE A 214 1.73 1.37 15.55
N SER A 215 1.08 1.06 16.68
CA SER A 215 -0.37 1.15 16.87
C SER A 215 -0.86 2.59 16.71
N LYS A 216 -0.18 3.56 17.31
CA LYS A 216 -0.50 4.98 17.18
C LYS A 216 -0.35 5.47 15.73
N ILE A 217 0.69 5.04 15.02
CA ILE A 217 0.94 5.41 13.62
C ILE A 217 -0.14 4.82 12.70
N ASN A 218 -0.42 3.52 12.83
CA ASN A 218 -1.44 2.84 12.04
C ASN A 218 -2.88 3.29 12.39
N ALA A 219 -3.14 3.77 13.61
CA ALA A 219 -4.43 4.33 13.99
C ALA A 219 -4.83 5.54 13.12
N LYS A 220 -3.85 6.32 12.64
CA LYS A 220 -4.08 7.40 11.67
C LYS A 220 -4.76 6.85 10.40
N LEU A 221 -4.30 5.72 9.88
CA LEU A 221 -4.83 5.07 8.68
C LEU A 221 -6.28 4.61 8.88
N LEU A 222 -6.56 3.89 9.97
CA LEU A 222 -7.91 3.38 10.25
C LEU A 222 -8.92 4.51 10.47
N LYS A 223 -8.50 5.61 11.11
CA LYS A 223 -9.31 6.82 11.25
C LYS A 223 -9.61 7.47 9.90
N ILE A 224 -8.59 7.60 9.04
CA ILE A 224 -8.73 8.16 7.69
C ILE A 224 -9.71 7.35 6.85
N LEU A 225 -9.70 6.03 7.01
CA LEU A 225 -10.64 5.09 6.41
C LEU A 225 -12.03 5.09 7.09
N ASN A 226 -12.26 5.92 8.11
CA ASN A 226 -13.52 5.97 8.88
C ASN A 226 -13.96 4.58 9.38
N LEU A 227 -13.02 3.68 9.68
CA LEU A 227 -13.32 2.35 10.22
C LEU A 227 -13.55 2.42 11.73
N TYR A 228 -12.74 3.23 12.41
CA TYR A 228 -12.74 3.38 13.86
C TYR A 228 -12.37 4.81 14.26
N SER A 229 -12.76 5.23 15.46
CA SER A 229 -12.15 6.41 16.09
C SER A 229 -10.66 6.16 16.36
N PHE A 230 -9.89 7.22 16.58
CA PHE A 230 -8.44 7.10 16.79
C PHE A 230 -8.08 6.18 17.97
N ASP A 231 -8.72 6.38 19.11
CA ASP A 231 -8.42 5.64 20.34
C ASP A 231 -8.80 4.16 20.20
N GLN A 232 -9.96 3.88 19.58
CA GLN A 232 -10.38 2.51 19.27
C GLN A 232 -9.41 1.84 18.29
N ALA A 233 -8.99 2.55 17.24
CA ALA A 233 -8.04 2.03 16.27
C ALA A 233 -6.69 1.71 16.93
N GLN A 234 -6.19 2.61 17.78
CA GLN A 234 -4.93 2.40 18.47
C GLN A 234 -4.98 1.16 19.36
N LEU A 235 -5.99 1.03 20.21
CA LEU A 235 -6.15 -0.15 21.08
C LEU A 235 -6.26 -1.44 20.28
N LEU A 236 -7.08 -1.44 19.22
CA LEU A 236 -7.29 -2.61 18.37
C LEU A 236 -6.00 -3.06 17.67
N ILE A 237 -5.21 -2.11 17.14
CA ILE A 237 -3.96 -2.44 16.47
C ILE A 237 -2.94 -2.95 17.50
N ASP A 238 -2.91 -2.36 18.69
CA ASP A 238 -2.02 -2.83 19.76
C ASP A 238 -2.33 -4.28 20.11
N ASP A 239 -3.62 -4.60 20.32
CA ASP A 239 -4.08 -5.96 20.54
C ASP A 239 -3.65 -6.90 19.41
N MET A 240 -3.70 -6.49 18.15
CA MET A 240 -3.24 -7.32 17.01
C MET A 240 -1.73 -7.63 17.03
N PHE A 241 -0.89 -6.74 17.57
CA PHE A 241 0.53 -6.99 17.77
C PHE A 241 0.81 -7.92 18.96
N TYR A 242 -0.10 -7.99 19.94
CA TYR A 242 -0.02 -8.91 21.07
C TYR A 242 -0.65 -10.28 20.82
N SER A 243 -1.76 -10.34 20.08
CA SER A 243 -2.54 -11.55 19.87
C SER A 243 -2.05 -12.39 18.69
N GLU A 244 -0.87 -12.11 18.16
CA GLU A 244 -0.25 -12.81 17.01
C GLU A 244 -1.02 -12.67 15.68
N HIS A 245 -2.11 -11.89 15.62
CA HIS A 245 -2.93 -11.76 14.41
C HIS A 245 -2.13 -11.23 13.20
N ILE A 246 -1.22 -10.29 13.41
CA ILE A 246 -0.36 -9.78 12.32
C ILE A 246 0.60 -10.89 11.86
N PHE A 247 1.19 -11.64 12.79
CA PHE A 247 2.06 -12.77 12.47
C PHE A 247 1.31 -13.85 11.69
N GLU A 248 0.14 -14.26 12.16
CA GLU A 248 -0.68 -15.29 11.51
C GLU A 248 -1.03 -14.88 10.08
N LYS A 249 -1.51 -13.66 9.87
CA LYS A 249 -1.89 -13.18 8.54
C LYS A 249 -0.69 -13.13 7.59
N LEU A 250 0.46 -12.71 8.09
CA LEU A 250 1.70 -12.65 7.34
C LEU A 250 2.22 -14.07 7.02
N SER A 251 2.17 -14.99 7.97
CA SER A 251 2.57 -16.40 7.78
C SER A 251 1.69 -17.10 6.75
N VAL A 252 0.36 -16.97 6.84
CA VAL A 252 -0.58 -17.55 5.87
C VAL A 252 -0.34 -16.97 4.47
N TYR A 253 -0.11 -15.66 4.37
CA TYR A 253 0.25 -15.03 3.10
C TYR A 253 1.55 -15.62 2.54
N GLY A 254 2.57 -15.79 3.38
CA GLY A 254 3.86 -16.33 2.99
C GLY A 254 3.80 -17.78 2.53
N GLU A 255 3.06 -18.63 3.24
CA GLU A 255 2.85 -20.04 2.86
C GLU A 255 2.11 -20.17 1.53
N TYR A 256 1.07 -19.35 1.31
CA TYR A 256 0.35 -19.32 0.04
C TYR A 256 1.25 -18.89 -1.12
N MET A 257 2.03 -17.83 -0.93
CA MET A 257 3.01 -17.36 -1.92
C MET A 257 4.03 -18.46 -2.23
N GLN A 258 4.61 -19.08 -1.22
CA GLN A 258 5.62 -20.13 -1.39
C GLN A 258 5.05 -21.34 -2.15
N THR A 259 3.81 -21.74 -1.85
CA THR A 259 3.09 -22.79 -2.57
C THR A 259 2.95 -22.42 -4.04
N LYS A 260 2.45 -21.21 -4.34
CA LYS A 260 2.26 -20.80 -5.73
C LYS A 260 3.60 -20.65 -6.48
N ILE A 261 4.70 -20.28 -5.82
CA ILE A 261 6.05 -20.25 -6.44
C ILE A 261 6.57 -21.66 -6.72
N GLN A 262 6.35 -22.64 -5.83
CA GLN A 262 6.87 -24.00 -6.00
C GLN A 262 6.16 -24.79 -7.10
N TYR A 263 4.88 -24.51 -7.34
CA TYR A 263 4.05 -25.23 -8.30
C TYR A 263 3.82 -24.46 -9.63
N HIS A 264 4.59 -23.40 -9.88
CA HIS A 264 4.66 -22.66 -11.14
C HIS A 264 6.09 -22.59 -11.66
#